data_AF-A0A1I0G694-F1
#
_entry.id   AF-A0A1I0G694-F1
#
_cell.length_a   1.000
_cell.length_b   1.000
_cell.length_c   1.000
_cell.angle_alpha   90.00
_cell.angle_beta   90.00
_cell.angle_gamma   90.00
#
_symmetry.space_group_name_H-M   'P 1'
#
loop_
_entity.id
_entity.type
_entity.pdbx_description
1 polymer ?
#
loop_
_entity_poly.entity_id
_entity_poly.type
_entity_poly.pdbx_seq_one_letter_code
_entity_poly.pdbx_strand_id
1 'polypeptide(L)'
;MVQSLNTKVDLTIKATSYLGLTNYGKIMVGDNAFEFYNDKNVRDYIQIPWKEVDYVMASVMFKGKWIPRFAVVTKKNGKFIFSSRDNKALLRAVNKYVASENLVRSLSFLDIIKRGIKSLFSKKII
;
A
#
# COMPACT_ATOMS: atom_id res chain seq x y z
N MET A 1 5.62 19.84 -14.94
CA MET A 1 4.70 19.74 -13.79
C MET A 1 3.91 18.46 -13.98
N VAL A 2 3.85 17.56 -12.99
CA VAL A 2 2.99 16.37 -13.10
C VAL A 2 1.57 16.77 -12.71
N GLN A 3 0.59 16.34 -13.50
CA GLN A 3 -0.82 16.64 -13.25
C GLN A 3 -1.48 15.42 -12.60
N SER A 4 -2.27 15.66 -11.56
CA SER A 4 -3.10 14.62 -10.93
C SER A 4 -4.20 14.17 -11.89
N LEU A 5 -4.54 12.87 -11.84
CA LEU A 5 -5.71 12.32 -12.51
C LEU A 5 -7.00 12.58 -11.72
N ASN A 6 -6.88 12.88 -10.43
CA ASN A 6 -8.01 13.22 -9.57
C ASN A 6 -8.50 14.63 -9.85
N THR A 7 -9.81 14.78 -9.97
CA THR A 7 -10.46 16.12 -9.96
C THR A 7 -10.85 16.54 -8.55
N LYS A 8 -11.04 15.55 -7.66
CA LYS A 8 -11.34 15.75 -6.25
C LYS A 8 -10.47 14.85 -5.38
N VAL A 9 -9.92 15.43 -4.32
CA VAL A 9 -9.06 14.72 -3.37
C VAL A 9 -9.81 14.50 -2.06
N ASP A 10 -9.92 13.24 -1.65
CA ASP A 10 -10.55 12.84 -0.39
C ASP A 10 -9.55 12.79 0.77
N LEU A 11 -8.32 12.34 0.49
CA LEU A 11 -7.28 12.20 1.51
C LEU A 11 -5.91 12.44 0.89
N THR A 12 -5.09 13.23 1.57
CA THR A 12 -3.64 13.32 1.32
C THR A 12 -2.91 12.98 2.60
N ILE A 13 -1.96 12.05 2.55
CA ILE A 13 -1.23 11.58 3.73
C ILE A 13 0.23 11.26 3.41
N LYS A 14 1.14 11.57 4.35
CA LYS A 14 2.55 11.19 4.24
C LYS A 14 2.69 9.66 4.21
N ALA A 15 3.53 9.20 3.30
CA ALA A 15 3.66 7.79 2.97
C ALA A 15 5.06 7.44 2.47
N THR A 16 5.29 6.13 2.40
CA THR A 16 6.50 5.53 1.85
C THR A 16 6.08 4.54 0.76
N SER A 17 6.69 4.69 -0.41
CA SER A 17 6.65 3.70 -1.49
C SER A 17 7.84 2.77 -1.36
N TYR A 18 7.60 1.48 -1.55
CA TYR A 18 8.64 0.45 -1.61
C TYR A 18 8.87 -0.03 -3.05
N LEU A 19 8.48 0.76 -4.06
CA LEU A 19 8.78 0.48 -5.46
C LEU A 19 10.26 0.75 -5.72
N GLY A 20 11.03 -0.31 -5.98
CA GLY A 20 12.49 -0.20 -6.13
C GLY A 20 13.15 0.11 -4.78
N LEU A 21 13.67 1.33 -4.64
CA LEU A 21 14.22 1.83 -3.37
C LEU A 21 13.11 2.39 -2.46
N THR A 22 13.41 2.51 -1.17
CA THR A 22 12.47 3.12 -0.21
C THR A 22 12.37 4.62 -0.47
N ASN A 23 11.21 5.05 -0.97
CA ASN A 23 10.94 6.44 -1.35
C ASN A 23 9.90 7.06 -0.41
N TYR A 24 10.21 8.24 0.11
CA TYR A 24 9.29 9.00 0.96
C TYR A 24 8.50 10.00 0.12
N GLY A 25 7.24 10.19 0.48
CA GLY A 25 6.35 11.04 -0.30
C GLY A 25 4.99 11.18 0.36
N LYS A 26 4.00 11.45 -0.48
CA LYS A 26 2.60 11.56 -0.08
C LYS A 26 1.74 10.69 -0.97
N ILE A 27 0.79 10.00 -0.37
CA ILE A 27 -0.31 9.36 -1.08
C ILE A 27 -1.48 10.33 -1.14
N MET A 28 -2.11 10.37 -2.31
CA MET A 28 -3.35 11.08 -2.59
C MET A 28 -4.40 10.07 -3.04
N VAL A 29 -5.53 10.03 -2.35
CA VAL A 29 -6.70 9.23 -2.70
C VAL A 29 -7.77 10.20 -3.17
N GLY A 30 -8.25 10.03 -4.40
CA GLY A 30 -9.29 10.88 -4.97
C GLY A 30 -10.28 10.09 -5.81
N ASP A 31 -11.10 10.83 -6.55
CA ASP A 31 -12.23 10.32 -7.33
C ASP A 31 -11.84 9.35 -8.46
N ASN A 32 -10.67 9.52 -9.07
CA ASN A 32 -10.28 8.77 -10.27
C ASN A 32 -9.10 7.80 -10.07
N ALA A 33 -8.22 8.08 -9.11
CA ALA A 33 -6.98 7.33 -8.93
C ALA A 33 -6.45 7.33 -7.48
N PHE A 34 -5.70 6.27 -7.19
CA PHE A 34 -4.72 6.23 -6.12
C PHE A 34 -3.38 6.77 -6.64
N GLU A 35 -2.80 7.76 -5.97
CA GLU A 35 -1.58 8.40 -6.44
C GLU A 35 -0.53 8.49 -5.33
N PHE A 36 0.74 8.38 -5.69
CA PHE A 36 1.89 8.63 -4.83
C PHE A 36 2.84 9.61 -5.53
N TYR A 37 3.28 10.61 -4.78
CA TYR A 37 4.26 11.60 -5.25
C TYR A 37 5.48 11.59 -4.34
N ASN A 38 6.66 11.40 -4.92
CA ASN A 38 7.92 11.41 -4.19
C ASN A 38 8.30 12.84 -3.77
N ASP A 39 8.69 13.03 -2.51
CA ASP A 39 9.07 14.34 -1.97
C ASP A 39 10.42 14.83 -2.54
N LYS A 40 11.32 13.93 -2.95
CA LYS A 40 12.66 14.26 -3.47
C LYS A 40 12.65 14.57 -4.96
N ASN A 41 11.86 13.84 -5.74
CA ASN A 41 11.81 14.00 -7.19
C ASN A 41 10.36 13.92 -7.67
N VAL A 42 9.79 15.06 -8.06
CA VAL A 42 8.41 15.17 -8.55
C VAL A 42 8.13 14.42 -9.85
N ARG A 43 9.17 14.00 -10.59
CA ARG A 43 9.04 13.14 -11.79
C ARG A 43 8.93 11.66 -11.43
N ASP A 44 9.24 11.30 -10.19
CA ASP A 44 9.06 9.95 -9.65
C ASP A 44 7.71 9.90 -8.92
N TYR A 45 6.68 9.48 -9.65
CA TYR A 45 5.32 9.38 -9.16
C TYR A 45 4.69 8.07 -9.63
N ILE A 46 3.67 7.65 -8.89
CA ILE A 46 2.87 6.48 -9.23
C ILE A 46 1.42 6.95 -9.27
N GLN A 47 0.74 6.72 -10.39
CA GLN A 47 -0.69 6.98 -10.54
C GLN A 47 -1.37 5.69 -10.96
N ILE A 48 -2.32 5.22 -10.16
CA ILE A 48 -3.06 3.99 -10.36
C ILE A 48 -4.54 4.35 -10.46
N PRO A 49 -5.08 4.50 -11.69
CA PRO A 49 -6.50 4.68 -11.89
C PRO A 49 -7.30 3.55 -11.23
N TRP A 50 -8.46 3.85 -10.63
CA TRP A 50 -9.26 2.83 -9.96
C TRP A 50 -9.63 1.66 -10.88
N LYS A 51 -9.84 1.93 -12.19
CA LYS A 51 -10.09 0.90 -13.21
C LYS A 51 -8.96 -0.13 -13.38
N GLU A 52 -7.72 0.25 -13.05
CA GLU A 52 -6.54 -0.62 -13.15
C GLU A 52 -6.29 -1.40 -11.86
N VAL A 53 -6.94 -1.01 -10.75
CA VAL A 53 -6.86 -1.75 -9.50
C VAL A 53 -7.62 -3.06 -9.67
N ASP A 54 -6.93 -4.16 -9.37
CA ASP A 54 -7.53 -5.49 -9.29
C ASP A 54 -8.04 -5.70 -7.85
N TYR A 55 -7.13 -5.65 -6.88
CA TYR A 55 -7.45 -5.69 -5.46
C TYR A 55 -6.39 -4.97 -4.62
N VAL A 56 -6.72 -4.70 -3.37
CA VAL A 56 -5.82 -4.12 -2.37
C VAL A 56 -5.63 -5.12 -1.25
N MET A 57 -4.38 -5.44 -0.93
CA MET A 57 -4.06 -6.35 0.17
C MET A 57 -3.41 -5.61 1.34
N ALA A 58 -3.81 -5.91 2.56
CA ALA A 58 -3.22 -5.31 3.76
C ALA A 58 -2.64 -6.37 4.71
N SER A 59 -1.45 -6.08 5.25
CA SER A 59 -0.87 -6.89 6.34
C SER A 59 -1.54 -6.52 7.64
N VAL A 60 -2.30 -7.45 8.23
CA VAL A 60 -3.03 -7.19 9.47
C VAL A 60 -2.39 -7.96 10.62
N MET A 61 -1.84 -7.21 11.58
CA MET A 61 -1.16 -7.71 12.77
C MET A 61 -1.98 -7.44 14.03
N PHE A 62 -1.58 -8.08 15.14
CA PHE A 62 -2.18 -7.87 16.47
C PHE A 62 -3.72 -7.95 16.47
N LYS A 63 -4.27 -9.02 15.87
CA LYS A 63 -5.73 -9.25 15.77
C LYS A 63 -6.53 -8.10 15.12
N GLY A 64 -5.97 -7.38 14.13
CA GLY A 64 -6.69 -6.28 13.47
C GLY A 64 -6.30 -4.89 13.93
N LYS A 65 -5.47 -4.78 14.98
CA LYS A 65 -5.13 -3.49 15.59
C LYS A 65 -4.10 -2.69 14.80
N TRP A 66 -3.25 -3.35 14.02
CA TRP A 66 -2.15 -2.68 13.32
C TRP A 66 -1.98 -3.17 11.89
N ILE A 67 -1.75 -2.21 10.99
CA ILE A 67 -1.47 -2.45 9.58
C ILE A 67 -0.15 -1.75 9.27
N PRO A 68 0.99 -2.44 9.20
CA PRO A 68 2.26 -1.79 8.89
C PRO A 68 2.39 -1.40 7.42
N ARG A 69 1.86 -2.23 6.51
CA ARG A 69 1.98 -2.06 5.06
C ARG A 69 0.74 -2.60 4.36
N PHE A 70 0.51 -2.08 3.18
CA PHE A 70 -0.49 -2.57 2.23
C PHE A 70 0.10 -2.57 0.83
N ALA A 71 -0.56 -3.26 -0.10
CA ALA A 71 -0.19 -3.25 -1.50
C ALA A 71 -1.43 -3.02 -2.37
N VAL A 72 -1.28 -2.17 -3.37
CA VAL A 72 -2.25 -1.99 -4.46
C VAL A 72 -1.82 -2.92 -5.59
N VAL A 73 -2.64 -3.92 -5.88
CA VAL A 73 -2.41 -4.85 -6.99
C VAL A 73 -3.17 -4.36 -8.20
N THR A 74 -2.45 -4.26 -9.31
CA THR A 74 -3.00 -3.83 -10.58
C THR A 74 -3.22 -5.03 -11.48
N LYS A 75 -4.16 -4.90 -12.42
CA LYS A 75 -4.51 -5.97 -13.38
C LYS A 75 -3.34 -6.39 -14.26
N LYS A 76 -2.40 -5.48 -14.56
CA LYS A 76 -1.32 -5.72 -15.54
C LYS A 76 0.08 -5.39 -15.04
N ASN A 77 0.25 -4.44 -14.12
CA ASN A 77 1.55 -3.88 -13.74
C ASN A 77 2.08 -4.43 -12.40
N GLY A 78 1.50 -5.54 -11.93
CA GLY A 78 1.90 -6.18 -10.68
C GLY A 78 1.42 -5.42 -9.43
N LYS A 79 2.21 -5.50 -8.36
CA LYS A 79 1.84 -4.99 -7.02
C LYS A 79 2.75 -3.84 -6.59
N PHE A 80 2.14 -2.78 -6.08
CA PHE A 80 2.83 -1.62 -5.51
C PHE A 80 2.64 -1.61 -4.01
N ILE A 81 3.74 -1.65 -3.25
CA ILE A 81 3.70 -1.76 -1.79
C ILE A 81 3.94 -0.39 -1.17
N PHE A 82 3.10 -0.05 -0.19
CA PHE A 82 3.13 1.23 0.51
C PHE A 82 2.98 1.07 2.02
N SER A 83 3.39 2.11 2.74
CA SER A 83 2.96 2.40 4.11
C SER A 83 2.64 3.89 4.23
N SER A 84 1.77 4.25 5.14
CA SER A 84 1.41 5.63 5.45
C SER A 84 1.41 5.85 6.95
N ARG A 85 1.35 7.12 7.36
CA ARG A 85 1.23 7.48 8.78
C ARG A 85 0.00 6.86 9.44
N ASP A 86 -1.09 6.70 8.71
CA ASP A 86 -2.29 6.01 9.16
C ASP A 86 -2.88 5.17 8.01
N ASN A 87 -2.42 3.91 7.95
CA ASN A 87 -2.90 2.95 6.97
C ASN A 87 -4.38 2.63 7.13
N LYS A 88 -4.95 2.75 8.34
CA LYS A 88 -6.36 2.43 8.58
C LYS A 88 -7.26 3.51 8.00
N ALA A 89 -6.92 4.78 8.23
CA ALA A 89 -7.63 5.91 7.61
C ALA A 89 -7.48 5.89 6.08
N LEU A 90 -6.28 5.61 5.57
CA LEU A 90 -6.06 5.52 4.13
C LEU A 90 -6.86 4.39 3.49
N LEU A 91 -6.86 3.18 4.05
CA LEU A 91 -7.62 2.06 3.49
C LEU A 91 -9.14 2.29 3.57
N ARG A 92 -9.61 3.04 4.57
CA ARG A 92 -11.02 3.49 4.62
C ARG A 92 -11.36 4.45 3.48
N ALA A 93 -10.45 5.36 3.12
CA ALA A 93 -10.65 6.24 1.96
C ALA A 93 -10.65 5.44 0.66
N VAL A 94 -9.75 4.46 0.52
CA VAL A 94 -9.67 3.56 -0.64
C VAL A 94 -10.94 2.70 -0.79
N ASN A 95 -11.55 2.25 0.31
CA ASN A 95 -12.79 1.44 0.29
C ASN A 95 -14.00 2.16 -0.32
N LYS A 96 -13.93 3.48 -0.56
CA LYS A 96 -14.95 4.20 -1.32
C LYS A 96 -14.91 3.89 -2.82
N TYR A 97 -13.74 3.49 -3.33
CA TYR A 97 -13.46 3.32 -4.76
C TYR A 97 -13.14 1.87 -5.13
N VAL A 98 -12.77 1.05 -4.15
CA VAL A 98 -12.50 -0.38 -4.30
C VAL A 98 -13.52 -1.14 -3.47
N ALA A 99 -14.25 -2.07 -4.11
CA ALA A 99 -15.25 -2.90 -3.43
C ALA A 99 -14.63 -3.65 -2.24
N SER A 100 -15.39 -3.81 -1.15
CA SER A 100 -14.85 -4.35 0.11
C SER A 100 -14.34 -5.79 -0.01
N GLU A 101 -14.91 -6.59 -0.92
CA GLU A 101 -14.42 -7.93 -1.28
C GLU A 101 -13.02 -7.92 -1.90
N ASN A 102 -12.64 -6.82 -2.54
CA ASN A 102 -11.32 -6.60 -3.13
C ASN A 102 -10.35 -5.93 -2.15
N LEU A 103 -10.74 -5.72 -0.90
CA LEU A 103 -9.87 -5.28 0.20
C LEU A 103 -9.51 -6.47 1.10
N VAL A 104 -8.53 -7.25 0.65
CA VAL A 104 -8.20 -8.55 1.22
C VAL A 104 -7.10 -8.49 2.27
N ARG A 105 -7.12 -9.44 3.22
CA ARG A 105 -6.02 -9.62 4.17
C ARG A 105 -4.89 -10.39 3.50
N SER A 106 -3.66 -9.89 3.58
CA SER A 106 -2.51 -10.64 3.06
C SER A 106 -2.18 -11.84 3.93
N LEU A 107 -2.37 -13.05 3.41
CA LEU A 107 -1.90 -14.31 4.02
C LEU A 107 -0.36 -14.43 3.94
N SER A 108 0.21 -14.08 2.78
CA SER A 108 1.65 -14.24 2.48
C SER A 108 2.60 -13.55 3.46
N PHE A 109 2.24 -12.38 4.02
CA PHE A 109 3.10 -11.71 5.01
C PHE A 109 3.11 -12.40 6.38
N LEU A 110 2.03 -13.06 6.81
CA LEU A 110 2.06 -13.90 8.02
C LEU A 110 2.98 -15.10 7.80
N ASP A 111 2.98 -15.66 6.60
CA ASP A 111 3.86 -16.79 6.27
C ASP A 111 5.33 -16.37 6.25
N ILE A 112 5.65 -15.16 5.78
CA ILE A 112 7.02 -14.61 5.84
C ILE A 112 7.46 -14.38 7.29
N ILE A 113 6.60 -13.84 8.17
CA ILE A 113 6.92 -13.67 9.59
C ILE A 113 7.14 -15.02 10.27
N LYS A 114 6.25 -15.99 10.04
CA LYS A 114 6.39 -17.36 10.56
C LYS A 114 7.70 -17.99 10.09
N ARG A 115 8.08 -17.81 8.82
CA ARG A 115 9.35 -18.30 8.26
C ARG A 115 10.56 -17.61 8.90
N GLY A 116 10.52 -16.29 9.11
CA GLY A 116 11.58 -15.53 9.79
C GLY A 116 11.75 -15.95 11.25
N ILE A 117 10.64 -16.14 11.99
CA ILE A 117 10.67 -16.63 13.37
C ILE A 117 11.21 -18.07 13.43
N LYS A 118 10.75 -18.97 12.56
CA LYS A 118 11.24 -20.36 12.51
C LYS A 118 12.74 -20.41 12.20
N SER A 119 13.25 -19.52 11.35
CA SER A 119 14.67 -19.39 11.05
C SER A 119 15.51 -18.94 12.25
N LEU A 120 14.97 -18.08 13.13
CA LEU A 120 15.64 -17.63 14.35
C LEU A 120 15.72 -18.75 15.40
N PHE A 121 14.66 -19.55 15.57
CA PHE A 121 14.65 -20.68 16.49
C PHE A 121 15.45 -21.89 15.99
N SER A 122 15.60 -22.05 14.67
CA SER A 122 16.43 -23.11 14.08
C SER A 122 17.94 -22.85 14.17
N LYS A 123 18.38 -21.67 14.65
CA LYS A 123 19.80 -21.27 14.74
C LYS A 123 20.43 -21.49 16.13
N LYS A 124 19.77 -22.22 17.03
CA LYS A 124 20.34 -22.65 18.31
C LYS A 124 20.21 -24.17 18.42
N ILE A 125 21.21 -24.89 17.93
CA ILE A 125 21.78 -26.18 18.38
C ILE A 125 22.99 -26.41 17.45
N ILE A 126 24.14 -25.84 17.81
CA ILE A 126 25.48 -26.40 17.63
C ILE A 126 26.24 -25.99 18.90
#